data_AF-A0A2D6WT84-F1
#
_entry.id   AF-A0A2D6WT84-F1
#
_cell.length_a   1.000
_cell.length_b   1.000
_cell.length_c   1.000
_cell.angle_alpha   90.00
_cell.angle_beta   90.00
_cell.angle_gamma   90.00
#
_symmetry.space_group_name_H-M   'P 1'
#
loop_
_entity.id
_entity.type
_entity.pdbx_description
1 polymer ?
#
loop_
_entity_poly.entity_id
_entity_poly.type
_entity_poly.pdbx_seq_one_letter_code
_entity_poly.pdbx_strand_id
1 'polypeptide(L)'
;PAYRGQDIVSLIIPDNIHLRFRSRSNDMVMVKNGQVDGTLDKRAIGAEDGRLLDAIVQTNGSEQGARFLDEFTRLSIAACTSLGFTTGIDDEDLSEEAVAAINTANANAQDEVNVALDLFGKDGKKYGSRPGRTPRETLEEDIMQMLDKGKQEAGDIAKDELNKSGSTNAAVNMAISGARGSMDNLTMMAASIGQAKVRGKRLERGYDDRVLPHFKRGGRGALDRGFIASSFKRGLEPTEFFMLSVSGRESLVDTAVRTAKSGYMQRRLINAMDDLKVFDDDMLSVRNTANRIIQFSYGEDGIDPSRGVHGSPFNIDVIVDAALGTEGGLEVDRESYEFEGDEEDMGAWEEAAEHDGGED
;
A
#
# COMPACT_ATOMS: atom_id res chain seq x y z
N PRO A 1 -40.49 11.90 11.85
CA PRO A 1 -39.39 12.57 11.12
C PRO A 1 -38.09 11.77 11.23
N ALA A 2 -37.40 11.54 10.10
CA ALA A 2 -36.08 10.90 10.05
C ALA A 2 -35.10 11.90 9.42
N TYR A 3 -33.84 11.88 9.87
CA TYR A 3 -32.75 12.73 9.36
C TYR A 3 -31.77 11.88 8.57
N ARG A 4 -31.16 12.45 7.51
CA ARG A 4 -30.10 11.76 6.79
C ARG A 4 -28.78 11.94 7.54
N GLY A 5 -27.88 10.96 7.45
CA GLY A 5 -26.55 11.07 8.04
C GLY A 5 -25.75 12.25 7.48
N GLN A 6 -25.91 12.52 6.18
CA GLN A 6 -25.34 13.69 5.49
C GLN A 6 -25.76 15.01 6.13
N ASP A 7 -27.04 15.15 6.52
CA ASP A 7 -27.55 16.37 7.16
C ASP A 7 -26.87 16.61 8.52
N ILE A 8 -26.59 15.53 9.27
CA ILE A 8 -25.94 15.60 10.58
C ILE A 8 -24.47 16.00 10.45
N VAL A 9 -23.76 15.39 9.49
CA VAL A 9 -22.35 15.71 9.22
C VAL A 9 -22.20 17.12 8.65
N SER A 10 -23.18 17.61 7.90
CA SER A 10 -23.17 18.96 7.35
C SER A 10 -23.21 20.04 8.45
N LEU A 11 -23.68 19.74 9.66
CA LEU A 11 -23.71 20.70 10.78
C LEU A 11 -22.33 21.04 11.36
N ILE A 12 -21.34 20.17 11.16
CA ILE A 12 -19.98 20.34 11.70
C ILE A 12 -19.00 20.89 10.66
N ILE A 13 -19.44 21.01 9.40
CA ILE A 13 -18.60 21.48 8.30
C ILE A 13 -18.83 22.98 8.10
N PRO A 14 -17.77 23.80 8.00
CA PRO A 14 -17.91 25.23 7.78
C PRO A 14 -18.52 25.55 6.40
N ASP A 15 -19.38 26.58 6.34
CA ASP A 15 -20.08 26.98 5.12
C ASP A 15 -19.13 27.42 3.98
N ASN A 16 -17.93 27.89 4.31
CA ASN A 16 -16.95 28.41 3.36
C ASN A 16 -16.10 27.34 2.67
N ILE A 17 -16.38 26.05 2.90
CA ILE A 17 -15.67 24.94 2.27
C ILE A 17 -16.37 24.49 0.99
N HIS A 18 -15.59 24.47 -0.09
CA HIS A 18 -16.00 23.98 -1.41
C HIS A 18 -14.96 22.99 -1.91
N LEU A 19 -15.36 21.73 -2.09
CA LEU A 19 -14.44 20.72 -2.59
C LEU A 19 -15.20 19.57 -3.27
N ARG A 20 -14.56 18.99 -4.29
CA ARG A 20 -15.01 17.80 -4.99
C ARG A 20 -13.86 16.81 -5.10
N PHE A 21 -14.06 15.58 -4.65
CA PHE A 21 -13.06 14.51 -4.81
C PHE A 21 -13.73 13.14 -4.88
N ARG A 22 -13.00 12.16 -5.43
CA ARG A 22 -13.45 10.78 -5.49
C ARG A 22 -12.99 9.99 -4.26
N SER A 23 -13.95 9.44 -3.52
CA SER A 23 -13.70 8.53 -2.40
C SER A 23 -13.04 7.22 -2.88
N ARG A 24 -12.41 6.47 -1.98
CA ARG A 24 -11.93 5.09 -2.23
C ARG A 24 -13.07 4.15 -2.60
N SER A 25 -14.27 4.40 -2.07
CA SER A 25 -15.49 3.67 -2.42
C SER A 25 -16.03 3.97 -3.83
N ASN A 26 -15.30 4.74 -4.65
CA ASN A 26 -15.70 5.20 -5.99
C ASN A 26 -16.93 6.12 -6.03
N ASP A 27 -17.30 6.70 -4.90
CA ASP A 27 -18.37 7.68 -4.80
C ASP A 27 -17.81 9.11 -4.91
N MET A 28 -18.54 10.00 -5.57
CA MET A 28 -18.13 11.40 -5.74
C MET A 28 -18.58 12.21 -4.54
N VAL A 29 -17.61 12.66 -3.74
CA VAL A 29 -17.88 13.52 -2.59
C VAL A 29 -17.90 14.96 -3.05
N MET A 30 -19.00 15.66 -2.75
CA MET A 30 -19.16 17.09 -3.01
C MET A 30 -19.49 17.81 -1.72
N VAL A 31 -18.71 18.85 -1.40
CA VAL A 31 -18.96 19.74 -0.27
C VAL A 31 -19.23 21.13 -0.79
N LYS A 32 -20.39 21.70 -0.43
CA LYS A 32 -20.78 23.06 -0.83
C LYS A 32 -21.65 23.72 0.23
N ASN A 33 -21.27 24.92 0.68
CA ASN A 33 -22.04 25.69 1.66
C ASN A 33 -22.37 24.86 2.92
N GLY A 34 -21.38 24.13 3.44
CA GLY A 34 -21.55 23.25 4.60
C GLY A 34 -22.28 21.93 4.30
N GLN A 35 -22.91 21.77 3.13
CA GLN A 35 -23.61 20.54 2.76
C GLN A 35 -22.66 19.52 2.13
N VAL A 36 -22.73 18.28 2.61
CA VAL A 36 -21.98 17.15 2.07
C VAL A 36 -22.90 16.20 1.32
N ASP A 37 -22.49 15.86 0.10
CA ASP A 37 -23.01 14.72 -0.64
C ASP A 37 -21.89 13.71 -0.91
N GLY A 38 -22.27 12.43 -1.02
CA GLY A 38 -21.35 11.31 -1.15
C GLY A 38 -20.85 10.69 0.17
N THR A 39 -19.99 9.68 0.04
CA THR A 39 -19.48 8.86 1.15
C THR A 39 -18.10 9.34 1.63
N LEU A 40 -17.98 9.65 2.92
CA LEU A 40 -16.71 10.03 3.55
C LEU A 40 -15.93 8.79 4.01
N ASP A 41 -14.67 8.68 3.60
CA ASP A 41 -13.77 7.56 3.95
C ASP A 41 -12.35 8.07 4.31
N LYS A 42 -11.32 7.20 4.24
CA LYS A 42 -9.91 7.59 4.50
C LYS A 42 -9.46 8.81 3.68
N ARG A 43 -10.01 9.05 2.47
CA ARG A 43 -9.67 10.24 1.65
C ARG A 43 -10.34 11.53 2.11
N ALA A 44 -11.36 11.45 2.96
CA ALA A 44 -11.97 12.63 3.54
C ALA A 44 -11.17 13.11 4.76
N ILE A 45 -10.86 12.20 5.68
CA ILE A 45 -10.42 12.53 7.05
C ILE A 45 -9.16 11.77 7.51
N GLY A 46 -8.59 10.90 6.67
CA GLY A 46 -7.44 10.08 7.02
C GLY A 46 -6.16 10.90 7.22
N ALA A 47 -5.19 10.32 7.92
CA ALA A 47 -3.94 11.00 8.27
C ALA A 47 -3.05 11.37 7.06
N GLU A 48 -3.15 10.62 5.96
CA GLU A 48 -2.29 10.78 4.77
C GLU A 48 -2.99 11.57 3.64
N ASP A 49 -4.20 11.18 3.26
CA ASP A 49 -4.95 11.75 2.12
C ASP A 49 -6.23 12.46 2.60
N GLY A 50 -6.23 13.07 3.79
CA GLY A 50 -7.41 13.69 4.41
C GLY A 50 -7.82 15.02 3.76
N ARG A 51 -8.41 14.98 2.57
CA ARG A 51 -8.67 16.18 1.74
C ARG A 51 -9.62 17.19 2.37
N LEU A 52 -10.66 16.72 3.06
CA LEU A 52 -11.62 17.60 3.72
C LEU A 52 -10.99 18.29 4.94
N LEU A 53 -10.23 17.52 5.73
CA LEU A 53 -9.50 18.07 6.88
C LEU A 53 -8.46 19.11 6.44
N ASP A 54 -7.68 18.78 5.40
CA ASP A 54 -6.68 19.67 4.82
C ASP A 54 -7.31 20.99 4.34
N ALA A 55 -8.44 20.92 3.62
CA ALA A 55 -9.17 22.09 3.16
C ALA A 55 -9.65 22.99 4.32
N ILE A 56 -10.14 22.40 5.42
CA ILE A 56 -10.58 23.14 6.61
C ILE A 56 -9.40 23.82 7.29
N VAL A 57 -8.28 23.12 7.47
CA VAL A 57 -7.09 23.67 8.13
C VAL A 57 -6.46 24.78 7.29
N GLN A 58 -6.37 24.62 5.98
CA GLN A 58 -5.80 25.63 5.07
C GLN A 58 -6.66 26.90 5.00
N THR A 59 -7.99 26.77 5.00
CA THR A 59 -8.89 27.91 4.82
C THR A 59 -9.21 28.62 6.14
N ASN A 60 -9.40 27.86 7.23
CA ASN A 60 -9.94 28.37 8.49
C ASN A 60 -8.93 28.32 9.65
N GLY A 61 -7.74 27.75 9.42
CA GLY A 61 -6.69 27.64 10.42
C GLY A 61 -6.83 26.43 11.36
N SER A 62 -5.82 26.27 12.21
CA SER A 62 -5.64 25.09 13.07
C SER A 62 -6.69 24.95 14.17
N GLU A 63 -7.20 26.06 14.72
CA GLU A 63 -8.20 26.04 15.79
C GLU A 63 -9.52 25.42 15.29
N GLN A 64 -9.99 25.85 14.11
CA GLN A 64 -11.21 25.30 13.52
C GLN A 64 -11.03 23.86 13.04
N GLY A 65 -9.85 23.52 12.50
CA GLY A 65 -9.51 22.13 12.17
C GLY A 65 -9.51 21.21 13.39
N ALA A 66 -8.96 21.65 14.52
CA ALA A 66 -8.95 20.89 15.77
C ALA A 66 -10.38 20.67 16.31
N ARG A 67 -11.24 21.71 16.24
CA ARG A 67 -12.64 21.59 16.62
C ARG A 67 -13.40 20.59 15.74
N PHE A 68 -13.21 20.69 14.41
CA PHE A 68 -13.80 19.75 13.47
C PHE A 68 -13.39 18.30 13.76
N LEU A 69 -12.10 18.06 14.05
CA LEU A 69 -11.60 16.72 14.40
C LEU A 69 -12.28 16.15 15.65
N ASP A 70 -12.43 16.94 16.72
CA ASP A 70 -13.08 16.48 17.96
C ASP A 70 -14.58 16.21 17.73
N GLU A 71 -15.29 17.10 17.05
CA GLU A 71 -16.71 16.95 16.73
C GLU A 71 -16.95 15.74 15.80
N PHE A 72 -16.17 15.60 14.74
CA PHE A 72 -16.25 14.48 13.80
C PHE A 72 -15.96 13.15 14.50
N THR A 73 -14.90 13.08 15.30
CA THR A 73 -14.53 11.85 16.03
C THR A 73 -15.65 11.41 16.98
N ARG A 74 -16.22 12.33 17.76
CA ARG A 74 -17.32 12.02 18.68
C ARG A 74 -18.57 11.57 17.93
N LEU A 75 -18.90 12.24 16.82
CA LEU A 75 -20.03 11.89 15.98
C LEU A 75 -19.87 10.48 15.39
N SER A 76 -18.72 10.15 14.81
CA SER A 76 -18.44 8.84 14.23
C SER A 76 -18.48 7.74 15.28
N ILE A 77 -17.89 7.94 16.46
CA ILE A 77 -17.93 6.96 17.56
C ILE A 77 -19.38 6.72 18.01
N ALA A 78 -20.16 7.79 18.18
CA ALA A 78 -21.57 7.69 18.57
C ALA A 78 -22.40 6.94 17.50
N ALA A 79 -22.15 7.21 16.22
CA ALA A 79 -22.79 6.52 15.11
C ALA A 79 -22.44 5.02 15.10
N CYS A 80 -21.15 4.66 15.17
CA CYS A 80 -20.71 3.26 15.22
C CYS A 80 -21.27 2.51 16.45
N THR A 81 -21.32 3.17 17.60
CA THR A 81 -21.87 2.58 18.84
C THR A 81 -23.37 2.35 18.73
N SER A 82 -24.10 3.27 18.09
CA SER A 82 -25.56 3.20 17.98
C SER A 82 -26.03 2.23 16.90
N LEU A 83 -25.32 2.17 15.77
CA LEU A 83 -25.65 1.28 14.65
C LEU A 83 -25.16 -0.16 14.89
N GLY A 84 -24.11 -0.32 15.69
CA GLY A 84 -23.42 -1.59 15.87
C GLY A 84 -22.56 -1.91 14.65
N PHE A 85 -21.27 -2.12 14.87
CA PHE A 85 -20.34 -2.52 13.82
C PHE A 85 -19.52 -3.70 14.34
N THR A 86 -19.67 -4.86 13.70
CA THR A 86 -19.00 -6.10 14.08
C THR A 86 -18.60 -6.86 12.83
N THR A 87 -17.58 -7.70 12.96
CA THR A 87 -17.18 -8.66 11.91
C THR A 87 -17.41 -10.08 12.42
N GLY A 88 -17.92 -10.94 11.54
CA GLY A 88 -18.14 -12.36 11.78
C GLY A 88 -17.13 -13.22 11.02
N ILE A 89 -17.06 -14.51 11.35
CA ILE A 89 -16.24 -15.47 10.58
C ILE A 89 -16.81 -15.69 9.17
N ASP A 90 -18.11 -15.47 9.00
CA ASP A 90 -18.89 -15.58 7.78
C ASP A 90 -18.67 -14.43 6.79
N ASP A 91 -18.07 -13.31 7.22
CA ASP A 91 -17.70 -12.20 6.33
C ASP A 91 -16.70 -12.62 5.24
N GLU A 92 -16.03 -13.76 5.41
CA GLU A 92 -15.04 -14.30 4.46
C GLU A 92 -15.54 -15.59 3.79
N ASP A 93 -16.81 -15.98 3.98
CA ASP A 93 -17.35 -17.18 3.33
C ASP A 93 -17.54 -16.91 1.85
N LEU A 94 -17.03 -17.85 1.03
CA LEU A 94 -17.19 -17.85 -0.41
C LEU A 94 -18.16 -18.96 -0.81
N SER A 95 -18.94 -18.74 -1.87
CA SER A 95 -19.76 -19.80 -2.44
C SER A 95 -18.92 -20.97 -2.96
N GLU A 96 -19.51 -22.16 -3.00
CA GLU A 96 -18.83 -23.36 -3.51
C GLU A 96 -18.35 -23.16 -4.97
N GLU A 97 -19.10 -22.40 -5.76
CA GLU A 97 -18.74 -22.03 -7.13
C GLU A 97 -17.46 -21.17 -7.17
N ALA A 98 -17.37 -20.14 -6.33
CA ALA A 98 -16.19 -19.30 -6.23
C ALA A 98 -14.97 -20.09 -5.74
N VAL A 99 -15.14 -20.97 -4.74
CA VAL A 99 -14.07 -21.85 -4.26
C VAL A 99 -13.58 -22.80 -5.35
N ALA A 100 -14.49 -23.39 -6.13
CA ALA A 100 -14.13 -24.25 -7.26
C ALA A 100 -13.36 -23.48 -8.35
N ALA A 101 -13.78 -22.25 -8.65
CA ALA A 101 -13.09 -21.37 -9.59
C ALA A 101 -11.68 -21.00 -9.11
N ILE A 102 -11.51 -20.67 -7.83
CA ILE A 102 -10.20 -20.39 -7.20
C ILE A 102 -9.28 -21.60 -7.28
N ASN A 103 -9.78 -22.81 -6.97
CA ASN A 103 -8.99 -24.04 -7.09
C ASN A 103 -8.56 -24.29 -8.54
N THR A 104 -9.43 -23.97 -9.51
CA THR A 104 -9.12 -24.10 -10.93
C THR A 104 -8.06 -23.09 -11.37
N ALA A 105 -8.16 -21.82 -10.93
CA ALA A 105 -7.15 -20.80 -11.22
C ALA A 105 -5.77 -21.17 -10.64
N ASN A 106 -5.74 -21.63 -9.38
CA ASN A 106 -4.52 -22.13 -8.75
C ASN A 106 -3.93 -23.34 -9.48
N ALA A 107 -4.77 -24.28 -9.95
CA ALA A 107 -4.33 -25.45 -10.72
C ALA A 107 -3.76 -25.05 -12.09
N ASN A 108 -4.43 -24.13 -12.80
CA ASN A 108 -3.94 -23.60 -14.08
C ASN A 108 -2.55 -22.94 -13.93
N ALA A 109 -2.35 -22.13 -12.88
CA ALA A 109 -1.05 -21.52 -12.60
C ALA A 109 0.04 -22.58 -12.32
N GLN A 110 -0.30 -23.67 -11.61
CA GLN A 110 0.64 -24.77 -11.40
C GLN A 110 0.97 -25.52 -12.70
N ASP A 111 -0.01 -25.70 -13.58
CA ASP A 111 0.17 -26.33 -14.88
C ASP A 111 1.02 -25.47 -15.82
N GLU A 112 0.83 -24.15 -15.83
CA GLU A 112 1.69 -23.21 -16.55
C GLU A 112 3.17 -23.32 -16.10
N VAL A 113 3.39 -23.43 -14.78
CA VAL A 113 4.73 -23.65 -14.24
C VAL A 113 5.30 -24.99 -14.69
N ASN A 114 4.50 -26.06 -14.72
CA ASN A 114 4.95 -27.36 -15.22
C ASN A 114 5.34 -27.30 -16.70
N VAL A 115 4.56 -26.59 -17.52
CA VAL A 115 4.89 -26.36 -18.94
C VAL A 115 6.20 -25.58 -19.09
N ALA A 116 6.42 -24.54 -18.27
CA ALA A 116 7.67 -23.77 -18.27
C ALA A 116 8.88 -24.64 -17.87
N LEU A 117 8.71 -25.52 -16.87
CA LEU A 117 9.74 -26.48 -16.45
C LEU A 117 10.05 -27.52 -17.53
N ASP A 118 9.03 -28.00 -18.24
CA ASP A 118 9.21 -28.94 -19.36
C ASP A 118 9.93 -28.29 -20.55
N LEU A 119 9.62 -27.02 -20.85
CA LEU A 119 10.32 -26.23 -21.86
C LEU A 119 11.80 -25.99 -21.49
N PHE A 120 12.08 -25.78 -20.22
CA PHE A 120 13.44 -25.63 -19.72
C PHE A 120 14.26 -26.94 -19.84
N GLY A 121 13.63 -28.09 -19.57
CA GLY A 121 14.27 -29.40 -19.64
C GLY A 121 15.48 -29.53 -18.70
N LYS A 122 16.46 -30.37 -19.05
CA LYS A 122 17.65 -30.61 -18.21
C LYS A 122 18.72 -29.52 -18.29
N ASP A 123 18.90 -28.92 -19.47
CA ASP A 123 20.04 -28.04 -19.76
C ASP A 123 19.65 -26.57 -20.01
N GLY A 124 18.34 -26.23 -20.06
CA GLY A 124 17.88 -24.85 -20.25
C GLY A 124 18.20 -24.22 -21.62
N LYS A 125 18.92 -24.91 -22.51
CA LYS A 125 19.44 -24.37 -23.78
C LYS A 125 18.36 -23.92 -24.77
N LYS A 126 17.13 -24.42 -24.63
CA LYS A 126 15.99 -24.07 -25.50
C LYS A 126 15.10 -22.99 -24.89
N TYR A 127 15.36 -22.60 -23.65
CA TYR A 127 14.57 -21.59 -22.96
C TYR A 127 15.08 -20.20 -23.34
N GLY A 128 14.16 -19.31 -23.73
CA GLY A 128 14.51 -17.93 -24.08
C GLY A 128 15.05 -17.21 -22.86
N SER A 129 16.31 -16.78 -22.89
CA SER A 129 16.91 -16.02 -21.78
C SER A 129 16.63 -14.53 -21.98
N ARG A 130 16.22 -13.84 -20.90
CA ARG A 130 16.13 -12.37 -20.93
C ARG A 130 17.54 -11.75 -21.02
N PRO A 131 17.69 -10.57 -21.66
CA PRO A 131 18.98 -9.88 -21.74
C PRO A 131 19.55 -9.62 -20.34
N GLY A 132 20.83 -9.93 -20.14
CA GLY A 132 21.54 -9.68 -18.87
C GLY A 132 21.31 -10.71 -17.76
N ARG A 133 20.49 -11.75 -17.98
CA ARG A 133 20.22 -12.80 -17.00
C ARG A 133 20.58 -14.17 -17.52
N THR A 134 20.83 -15.10 -16.59
CA THR A 134 21.02 -16.51 -16.95
C THR A 134 19.68 -17.16 -17.33
N PRO A 135 19.70 -18.26 -18.12
CA PRO A 135 18.47 -18.98 -18.46
C PRO A 135 17.72 -19.49 -17.21
N ARG A 136 18.44 -19.83 -16.14
CA ARG A 136 17.86 -20.27 -14.87
C ARG A 136 17.17 -19.14 -14.14
N GLU A 137 17.80 -17.97 -14.04
CA GLU A 137 17.16 -16.79 -13.43
C GLU A 137 15.95 -16.35 -14.23
N THR A 138 16.02 -16.42 -15.56
CA THR A 138 14.88 -16.11 -16.43
C THR A 138 13.70 -17.06 -16.14
N LEU A 139 13.94 -18.37 -16.03
CA LEU A 139 12.91 -19.33 -15.66
C LEU A 139 12.29 -19.01 -14.29
N GLU A 140 13.10 -18.70 -13.28
CA GLU A 140 12.60 -18.40 -11.94
C GLU A 140 11.74 -17.12 -11.94
N GLU A 141 12.12 -16.09 -12.72
CA GLU A 141 11.29 -14.90 -12.88
C GLU A 141 9.99 -15.17 -13.62
N ASP A 142 10.05 -15.89 -14.73
CA ASP A 142 8.86 -16.22 -15.51
C ASP A 142 7.87 -17.03 -14.65
N ILE A 143 8.37 -17.98 -13.85
CA ILE A 143 7.54 -18.73 -12.89
C ILE A 143 6.93 -17.79 -11.84
N MET A 144 7.70 -16.86 -11.27
CA MET A 144 7.15 -15.89 -10.32
C MET A 144 6.03 -15.05 -10.96
N GLN A 145 6.20 -14.58 -12.19
CA GLN A 145 5.17 -13.83 -12.91
C GLN A 145 3.91 -14.67 -13.17
N MET A 146 4.06 -15.93 -13.57
CA MET A 146 2.93 -16.85 -13.76
C MET A 146 2.15 -17.07 -12.47
N LEU A 147 2.86 -17.30 -11.36
CA LEU A 147 2.24 -17.54 -10.06
C LEU A 147 1.60 -16.28 -9.46
N ASP A 148 2.22 -15.10 -9.65
CA ASP A 148 1.66 -13.83 -9.22
C ASP A 148 0.38 -13.50 -10.03
N LYS A 149 0.35 -13.80 -11.33
CA LYS A 149 -0.86 -13.71 -12.15
C LYS A 149 -1.96 -14.68 -11.68
N GLY A 150 -1.60 -15.93 -11.39
CA GLY A 150 -2.54 -16.91 -10.84
C GLY A 150 -3.13 -16.50 -9.49
N LYS A 151 -2.31 -15.91 -8.61
CA LYS A 151 -2.75 -15.30 -7.35
C LYS A 151 -3.73 -14.15 -7.62
N GLN A 152 -3.44 -13.28 -8.58
CA GLN A 152 -4.31 -12.17 -8.93
C GLN A 152 -5.67 -12.66 -9.44
N GLU A 153 -5.70 -13.63 -10.35
CA GLU A 153 -6.95 -14.22 -10.85
C GLU A 153 -7.79 -14.85 -9.71
N ALA A 154 -7.15 -15.61 -8.82
CA ALA A 154 -7.82 -16.16 -7.63
C ALA A 154 -8.33 -15.05 -6.69
N GLY A 155 -7.55 -13.97 -6.54
CA GLY A 155 -7.90 -12.81 -5.74
C GLY A 155 -9.10 -12.05 -6.31
N ASP A 156 -9.14 -11.82 -7.62
CA ASP A 156 -10.22 -11.09 -8.29
C ASP A 156 -11.55 -11.86 -8.19
N ILE A 157 -11.54 -13.18 -8.35
CA ILE A 157 -12.72 -14.04 -8.12
C ILE A 157 -13.26 -13.85 -6.70
N ALA A 158 -12.39 -13.82 -5.69
CA ALA A 158 -12.82 -13.60 -4.31
C ALA A 158 -13.26 -12.16 -4.05
N LYS A 159 -12.59 -11.15 -4.63
CA LYS A 159 -13.02 -9.75 -4.52
C LYS A 159 -14.43 -9.59 -5.08
N ASP A 160 -14.69 -10.12 -6.27
CA ASP A 160 -16.01 -10.05 -6.90
C ASP A 160 -17.08 -10.75 -6.07
N GLU A 161 -16.79 -11.93 -5.53
CA GLU A 161 -17.73 -12.67 -4.67
C GLU A 161 -18.02 -11.91 -3.36
N LEU A 162 -16.98 -11.45 -2.66
CA LEU A 162 -17.14 -10.72 -1.40
C LEU A 162 -17.87 -9.39 -1.59
N ASN A 163 -17.67 -8.74 -2.74
CA ASN A 163 -18.37 -7.51 -3.10
C ASN A 163 -19.87 -7.73 -3.42
N LYS A 164 -20.32 -8.96 -3.75
CA LYS A 164 -21.76 -9.25 -3.96
C LYS A 164 -22.57 -9.04 -2.69
N SER A 165 -21.97 -9.29 -1.52
CA SER A 165 -22.55 -9.00 -0.21
C SER A 165 -22.73 -7.49 0.04
N GLY A 166 -22.12 -6.65 -0.79
CA GLY A 166 -22.30 -5.20 -0.77
C GLY A 166 -22.01 -4.58 0.60
N SER A 167 -22.83 -3.59 0.97
CA SER A 167 -22.69 -2.82 2.22
C SER A 167 -23.00 -3.61 3.49
N THR A 168 -23.42 -4.88 3.39
CA THR A 168 -23.75 -5.71 4.57
C THR A 168 -22.53 -6.35 5.21
N ASN A 169 -21.45 -6.54 4.45
CA ASN A 169 -20.23 -7.16 4.96
C ASN A 169 -19.31 -6.10 5.59
N ALA A 170 -19.11 -6.20 6.90
CA ALA A 170 -18.31 -5.25 7.64
C ALA A 170 -16.82 -5.31 7.28
N ALA A 171 -16.29 -6.52 7.01
CA ALA A 171 -14.89 -6.71 6.63
C ALA A 171 -14.57 -6.03 5.30
N VAL A 172 -15.44 -6.19 4.31
CA VAL A 172 -15.33 -5.52 3.00
C VAL A 172 -15.43 -4.01 3.15
N ASN A 173 -16.38 -3.50 3.95
CA ASN A 173 -16.51 -2.07 4.22
C ASN A 173 -15.25 -1.48 4.88
N MET A 174 -14.60 -2.20 5.81
CA MET A 174 -13.34 -1.76 6.42
C MET A 174 -12.19 -1.70 5.42
N ALA A 175 -12.11 -2.67 4.51
CA ALA A 175 -11.08 -2.73 3.48
C ALA A 175 -11.26 -1.63 2.42
N ILE A 176 -12.47 -1.43 1.91
CA ILE A 176 -12.76 -0.40 0.89
C ILE A 176 -12.60 1.01 1.47
N SER A 177 -13.13 1.25 2.67
CA SER A 177 -13.02 2.57 3.33
C SER A 177 -11.58 2.95 3.73
N GLY A 178 -10.66 1.98 3.75
CA GLY A 178 -9.28 2.17 4.17
C GLY A 178 -9.11 2.31 5.69
N ALA A 179 -10.11 1.94 6.48
CA ALA A 179 -10.05 2.04 7.94
C ALA A 179 -9.08 1.01 8.55
N ARG A 180 -9.17 -0.26 8.13
CA ARG A 180 -8.26 -1.32 8.55
C ARG A 180 -8.35 -2.51 7.59
N GLY A 181 -7.18 -2.98 7.16
CA GLY A 181 -7.09 -4.06 6.18
C GLY A 181 -7.21 -3.54 4.75
N SER A 182 -6.89 -4.41 3.80
CA SER A 182 -6.98 -4.17 2.36
C SER A 182 -7.77 -5.30 1.72
N MET A 183 -8.25 -5.09 0.50
CA MET A 183 -8.89 -6.17 -0.26
C MET A 183 -7.93 -7.33 -0.48
N ASP A 184 -6.62 -7.08 -0.62
CA ASP A 184 -5.63 -8.15 -0.79
C ASP A 184 -5.44 -8.97 0.50
N ASN A 185 -5.61 -8.37 1.68
CA ASN A 185 -5.62 -9.13 2.91
C ASN A 185 -6.85 -10.05 3.00
N LEU A 186 -8.02 -9.57 2.57
CA LEU A 186 -9.23 -10.39 2.51
C LEU A 186 -9.11 -11.52 1.48
N THR A 187 -8.46 -11.29 0.34
CA THR A 187 -8.21 -12.36 -0.63
C THR A 187 -7.21 -13.39 -0.11
N MET A 188 -6.21 -13.01 0.68
CA MET A 188 -5.34 -13.99 1.35
C MET A 188 -6.09 -14.81 2.41
N MET A 189 -7.07 -14.19 3.10
CA MET A 189 -7.92 -14.88 4.08
C MET A 189 -8.88 -15.88 3.41
N ALA A 190 -9.49 -15.50 2.28
CA ALA A 190 -10.56 -16.26 1.63
C ALA A 190 -10.09 -17.14 0.45
N ALA A 191 -9.18 -16.68 -0.41
CA ALA A 191 -8.80 -17.33 -1.67
C ALA A 191 -7.47 -18.08 -1.65
N SER A 192 -6.36 -17.35 -1.69
CA SER A 192 -5.01 -17.91 -1.85
C SER A 192 -3.96 -16.92 -1.36
N ILE A 193 -2.97 -17.41 -0.62
CA ILE A 193 -1.86 -16.56 -0.12
C ILE A 193 -0.87 -16.24 -1.24
N GLY A 194 -0.58 -17.24 -2.10
CA GLY A 194 0.34 -17.12 -3.23
C GLY A 194 1.77 -17.54 -2.92
N GLN A 195 2.75 -16.95 -3.62
CA GLN A 195 4.14 -17.37 -3.57
C GLN A 195 4.87 -16.81 -2.34
N ALA A 196 5.39 -17.69 -1.49
CA ALA A 196 6.30 -17.31 -0.42
C ALA A 196 7.68 -16.97 -1.00
N LYS A 197 8.19 -15.78 -0.65
CA LYS A 197 9.47 -15.25 -1.16
C LYS A 197 10.46 -15.09 0.00
N VAL A 198 11.74 -15.32 -0.31
CA VAL A 198 12.89 -15.03 0.56
C VAL A 198 13.94 -14.30 -0.26
N ARG A 199 14.24 -13.04 0.07
CA ARG A 199 15.19 -12.15 -0.61
C ARG A 199 14.92 -12.03 -2.11
N GLY A 200 13.66 -11.76 -2.45
CA GLY A 200 13.20 -11.63 -3.83
C GLY A 200 13.18 -12.94 -4.65
N LYS A 201 13.52 -14.10 -4.05
CA LYS A 201 13.55 -15.40 -4.72
C LYS A 201 12.54 -16.37 -4.12
N ARG A 202 12.16 -17.40 -4.88
CA ARG A 202 11.41 -18.55 -4.32
C ARG A 202 12.26 -19.32 -3.31
N LEU A 203 11.62 -20.17 -2.50
CA LEU A 203 12.33 -20.94 -1.48
C LEU A 203 13.30 -21.94 -2.12
N GLU A 204 14.60 -21.64 -2.05
CA GLU A 204 15.64 -22.55 -2.53
C GLU A 204 16.36 -23.33 -1.43
N ARG A 205 16.47 -22.71 -0.24
CA ARG A 205 17.26 -23.24 0.88
C ARG A 205 16.52 -24.37 1.59
N GLY A 206 17.22 -25.49 1.80
CA GLY A 206 16.66 -26.67 2.47
C GLY A 206 17.62 -27.84 2.45
N TYR A 207 17.11 -29.02 2.13
CA TYR A 207 17.89 -30.23 1.91
C TYR A 207 18.59 -30.21 0.55
N ASP A 208 19.49 -31.16 0.34
CA ASP A 208 20.14 -31.42 -0.95
C ASP A 208 19.10 -31.66 -2.06
N ASP A 209 19.05 -30.73 -3.03
CA ASP A 209 18.12 -30.65 -4.16
C ASP A 209 16.61 -30.54 -3.84
N ARG A 210 16.21 -30.09 -2.64
CA ARG A 210 14.79 -29.86 -2.29
C ARG A 210 14.60 -29.02 -1.03
N VAL A 211 13.49 -28.30 -0.90
CA VAL A 211 13.21 -27.47 0.28
C VAL A 211 12.85 -28.33 1.50
N LEU A 212 11.88 -29.23 1.35
CA LEU A 212 11.39 -30.13 2.41
C LEU A 212 11.60 -31.60 2.03
N PRO A 213 11.70 -32.52 3.01
CA PRO A 213 11.94 -33.94 2.73
C PRO A 213 10.73 -34.64 2.09
N HIS A 214 9.56 -34.02 2.16
CA HIS A 214 8.30 -34.48 1.56
C HIS A 214 8.29 -34.37 0.03
N PHE A 215 9.12 -33.50 -0.54
CA PHE A 215 9.22 -33.31 -1.98
C PHE A 215 10.28 -34.21 -2.62
N LYS A 216 10.10 -34.50 -3.92
CA LYS A 216 11.07 -35.24 -4.71
C LYS A 216 12.33 -34.39 -4.90
N ARG A 217 13.49 -35.05 -4.92
CA ARG A 217 14.77 -34.39 -5.22
C ARG A 217 14.75 -33.84 -6.64
N GLY A 218 15.24 -32.61 -6.81
CA GLY A 218 15.26 -31.89 -8.07
C GLY A 218 13.92 -31.25 -8.45
N GLY A 219 12.90 -31.36 -7.60
CA GLY A 219 11.60 -30.73 -7.81
C GLY A 219 11.70 -29.20 -7.84
N ARG A 220 11.04 -28.58 -8.83
CA ARG A 220 10.96 -27.12 -9.01
C ARG A 220 9.54 -26.63 -9.29
N GLY A 221 8.55 -27.51 -9.08
CA GLY A 221 7.15 -27.14 -9.23
C GLY A 221 6.76 -26.02 -8.28
N ALA A 222 5.58 -25.46 -8.50
CA ALA A 222 5.06 -24.38 -7.67
C ALA A 222 5.06 -24.75 -6.17
N LEU A 223 4.49 -25.92 -5.83
CA LEU A 223 4.42 -26.41 -4.45
C LEU A 223 5.80 -26.73 -3.84
N ASP A 224 6.72 -27.27 -4.64
CA ASP A 224 8.08 -27.64 -4.17
C ASP A 224 8.87 -26.42 -3.67
N ARG A 225 8.52 -25.23 -4.19
CA ARG A 225 9.22 -23.96 -3.97
C ARG A 225 8.36 -22.93 -3.23
N GLY A 226 7.30 -23.37 -2.56
CA GLY A 226 6.52 -22.56 -1.62
C GLY A 226 5.43 -21.68 -2.21
N PHE A 227 4.80 -22.14 -3.28
CA PHE A 227 3.47 -21.63 -3.64
C PHE A 227 2.43 -22.17 -2.66
N ILE A 228 1.65 -21.28 -2.05
CA ILE A 228 0.62 -21.60 -1.06
C ILE A 228 -0.73 -21.36 -1.72
N ALA A 229 -1.40 -22.44 -2.10
CA ALA A 229 -2.70 -22.39 -2.78
C ALA A 229 -3.85 -22.26 -1.79
N SER A 230 -3.64 -22.65 -0.53
CA SER A 230 -4.61 -22.53 0.55
C SER A 230 -4.76 -21.08 1.02
N SER A 231 -5.91 -20.79 1.63
CA SER A 231 -6.20 -19.53 2.32
C SER A 231 -6.15 -19.71 3.84
N PHE A 232 -6.05 -18.61 4.59
CA PHE A 232 -6.03 -18.70 6.05
C PHE A 232 -7.31 -19.31 6.63
N LYS A 233 -8.46 -19.05 6.01
CA LYS A 233 -9.74 -19.60 6.44
C LYS A 233 -9.86 -21.09 6.20
N ARG A 234 -9.40 -21.57 5.02
CA ARG A 234 -9.41 -23.01 4.70
C ARG A 234 -8.44 -23.81 5.57
N GLY A 235 -7.38 -23.14 6.03
CA GLY A 235 -6.28 -23.76 6.76
C GLY A 235 -5.16 -24.20 5.81
N LEU A 236 -3.94 -24.18 6.34
CA LEU A 236 -2.72 -24.46 5.57
C LEU A 236 -2.30 -25.91 5.74
N GLU A 237 -1.79 -26.51 4.66
CA GLU A 237 -1.10 -27.79 4.73
C GLU A 237 0.18 -27.67 5.56
N PRO A 238 0.67 -28.74 6.22
CA PRO A 238 1.88 -28.66 7.04
C PRO A 238 3.12 -28.13 6.30
N THR A 239 3.24 -28.43 5.00
CA THR A 239 4.31 -27.92 4.14
C THR A 239 4.15 -26.43 3.85
N GLU A 240 2.92 -25.98 3.57
CA GLU A 240 2.59 -24.59 3.31
C GLU A 240 2.83 -23.75 4.57
N PHE A 241 2.37 -24.20 5.74
CA PHE A 241 2.58 -23.54 7.01
C PHE A 241 4.07 -23.32 7.31
N PHE A 242 4.90 -24.34 7.12
CA PHE A 242 6.34 -24.22 7.33
C PHE A 242 6.97 -23.23 6.34
N MET A 243 6.65 -23.33 5.05
CA MET A 243 7.19 -22.45 4.01
C MET A 243 6.77 -20.99 4.20
N LEU A 244 5.52 -20.75 4.59
CA LEU A 244 5.02 -19.42 4.96
C LEU A 244 5.78 -18.84 6.15
N SER A 245 6.03 -19.67 7.17
CA SER A 245 6.78 -19.26 8.36
C SER A 245 8.21 -18.83 8.04
N VAL A 246 8.85 -19.46 7.04
CA VAL A 246 10.20 -19.07 6.58
C VAL A 246 10.17 -17.68 5.93
N SER A 247 9.16 -17.40 5.10
CA SER A 247 8.98 -16.06 4.49
C SER A 247 8.64 -15.02 5.55
N GLY A 248 7.76 -15.33 6.50
CA GLY A 248 7.43 -14.42 7.62
C GLY A 248 8.62 -14.08 8.52
N ARG A 249 9.66 -14.91 8.56
CA ARG A 249 10.90 -14.58 9.28
C ARG A 249 11.72 -13.50 8.57
N GLU A 250 11.67 -13.44 7.24
CA GLU A 250 12.36 -12.39 6.50
C GLU A 250 11.80 -11.02 6.86
N SER A 251 10.48 -10.82 6.79
CA SER A 251 9.88 -9.51 7.09
C SER A 251 10.20 -9.01 8.50
N LEU A 252 10.24 -9.91 9.48
CA LEU A 252 10.64 -9.58 10.86
C LEU A 252 12.11 -9.16 10.97
N VAL A 253 13.01 -9.88 10.30
CA VAL A 253 14.45 -9.59 10.35
C VAL A 253 14.76 -8.31 9.59
N ASP A 254 14.19 -8.17 8.40
CA ASP A 254 14.43 -7.05 7.53
C ASP A 254 13.97 -5.72 8.17
N THR A 255 12.75 -5.68 8.74
CA THR A 255 12.26 -4.52 9.49
C THR A 255 13.24 -4.10 10.59
N ALA A 256 13.77 -5.08 11.34
CA ALA A 256 14.73 -4.82 12.42
C ALA A 256 16.08 -4.28 11.90
N VAL A 257 16.54 -4.75 10.73
CA VAL A 257 17.80 -4.31 10.13
C VAL A 257 17.67 -2.93 9.49
N ARG A 258 16.55 -2.61 8.84
CA ARG A 258 16.33 -1.31 8.18
C ARG A 258 16.41 -0.15 9.16
N THR A 259 15.94 -0.32 10.41
CA THR A 259 15.99 0.73 11.43
C THR A 259 17.41 1.25 11.69
N ALA A 260 18.39 0.35 11.76
CA ALA A 260 19.77 0.73 12.05
C ALA A 260 20.38 1.58 10.92
N LYS A 261 20.18 1.16 9.66
CA LYS A 261 20.67 1.90 8.48
C LYS A 261 19.97 3.25 8.33
N SER A 262 18.64 3.27 8.43
CA SER A 262 17.84 4.48 8.30
C SER A 262 18.19 5.51 9.39
N GLY A 263 18.27 5.08 10.65
CA GLY A 263 18.63 5.95 11.77
C GLY A 263 20.06 6.50 11.66
N TYR A 264 21.02 5.69 11.20
CA TYR A 264 22.39 6.16 10.98
C TYR A 264 22.48 7.17 9.84
N MET A 265 21.82 6.90 8.71
CA MET A 265 21.73 7.82 7.58
C MET A 265 21.09 9.16 8.01
N GLN A 266 19.95 9.09 8.70
CA GLN A 266 19.26 10.25 9.24
C GLN A 266 20.17 11.06 10.18
N ARG A 267 20.88 10.40 11.11
CA ARG A 267 21.81 11.08 12.03
C ARG A 267 22.93 11.80 11.29
N ARG A 268 23.49 11.19 10.24
CA ARG A 268 24.54 11.81 9.41
C ARG A 268 24.01 13.06 8.71
N LEU A 269 22.80 13.00 8.13
CA LEU A 269 22.18 14.12 7.45
C LEU A 269 21.79 15.24 8.40
N ILE A 270 21.19 14.93 9.56
CA ILE A 270 20.86 15.91 10.59
C ILE A 270 22.12 16.67 11.02
N ASN A 271 23.18 15.96 11.39
CA ASN A 271 24.43 16.60 11.82
C ASN A 271 25.10 17.44 10.72
N ALA A 272 24.84 17.13 9.44
CA ALA A 272 25.38 17.89 8.32
C ALA A 272 24.54 19.13 7.96
N MET A 273 23.25 19.14 8.31
CA MET A 273 22.29 20.20 7.94
C MET A 273 21.83 21.06 9.13
N ASP A 274 22.20 20.71 10.37
CA ASP A 274 21.77 21.39 11.61
C ASP A 274 22.12 22.88 11.67
N ASP A 275 23.15 23.30 10.93
CA ASP A 275 23.63 24.69 10.91
C ASP A 275 22.94 25.59 9.88
N LEU A 276 22.05 25.02 9.05
CA LEU A 276 21.35 25.72 7.99
C LEU A 276 20.11 26.44 8.54
N LYS A 277 19.97 27.72 8.17
CA LYS A 277 18.79 28.52 8.52
C LYS A 277 18.38 29.44 7.38
N VAL A 278 17.08 29.72 7.32
CA VAL A 278 16.49 30.72 6.42
C VAL A 278 16.71 32.10 7.03
N PHE A 279 17.24 33.03 6.23
CA PHE A 279 17.42 34.43 6.63
C PHE A 279 16.27 35.29 6.10
N ASP A 280 15.92 36.33 6.86
CA ASP A 280 14.92 37.32 6.48
C ASP A 280 15.54 38.38 5.54
N ASP A 281 15.82 37.96 4.30
CA ASP A 281 16.20 38.83 3.19
C ASP A 281 15.20 38.69 2.03
N ASP A 282 15.32 39.54 0.99
CA ASP A 282 14.35 39.63 -0.11
C ASP A 282 14.07 38.30 -0.82
N MET A 283 14.99 37.33 -0.75
CA MET A 283 14.90 36.03 -1.42
C MET A 283 14.83 34.85 -0.44
N LEU A 284 14.70 35.09 0.87
CA LEU A 284 14.71 34.04 1.90
C LEU A 284 15.91 33.08 1.77
N SER A 285 17.13 33.63 1.66
CA SER A 285 18.32 32.81 1.40
C SER A 285 18.64 31.85 2.57
N VAL A 286 19.08 30.65 2.23
CA VAL A 286 19.52 29.64 3.20
C VAL A 286 21.02 29.78 3.39
N ARG A 287 21.45 30.03 4.63
CA ARG A 287 22.87 30.19 4.95
C ARG A 287 23.25 29.39 6.17
N ASN A 288 24.52 29.03 6.23
CA ASN A 288 25.10 28.34 7.37
C ASN A 288 25.53 29.30 8.50
N THR A 289 26.04 28.76 9.60
CA THR A 289 26.52 29.56 10.76
C THR A 289 27.70 30.48 10.43
N ALA A 290 28.50 30.16 9.42
CA ALA A 290 29.58 31.01 8.90
C ALA A 290 29.09 32.07 7.88
N ASN A 291 27.77 32.26 7.76
CA ASN A 291 27.12 33.19 6.83
C ASN A 291 27.46 32.94 5.35
N ARG A 292 27.77 31.68 4.98
CA ARG A 292 27.92 31.25 3.59
C ARG A 292 26.55 30.88 3.03
N ILE A 293 26.23 31.44 1.86
CA ILE A 293 24.97 31.18 1.15
C ILE A 293 25.05 29.77 0.55
N ILE A 294 24.09 28.92 0.92
CA ILE A 294 23.92 27.55 0.41
C ILE A 294 22.85 27.52 -0.69
N GLN A 295 21.73 28.21 -0.47
CA GLN A 295 20.70 28.48 -1.48
C GLN A 295 20.40 29.98 -1.53
N PHE A 296 20.28 30.52 -2.74
CA PHE A 296 19.90 31.93 -2.95
C PHE A 296 18.42 32.19 -2.68
N SER A 297 17.56 31.22 -3.03
CA SER A 297 16.12 31.21 -2.74
C SER A 297 15.78 29.90 -2.05
N TYR A 298 15.11 29.95 -0.89
CA TYR A 298 14.68 28.74 -0.17
C TYR A 298 13.73 27.93 -1.05
N GLY A 299 14.05 26.65 -1.31
CA GLY A 299 13.18 25.77 -2.08
C GLY A 299 12.90 26.23 -3.53
N GLU A 300 13.68 27.20 -4.04
CA GLU A 300 13.44 27.93 -5.31
C GLU A 300 12.20 28.85 -5.31
N ASP A 301 11.11 28.46 -4.64
CA ASP A 301 9.82 29.17 -4.60
C ASP A 301 9.56 29.95 -3.30
N GLY A 302 10.39 29.75 -2.27
CA GLY A 302 10.24 30.39 -0.95
C GLY A 302 9.13 29.81 -0.09
N ILE A 303 8.56 28.65 -0.44
CA ILE A 303 7.37 28.11 0.19
C ILE A 303 7.72 26.97 1.14
N ASP A 304 7.22 27.06 2.36
CA ASP A 304 7.32 25.99 3.34
C ASP A 304 6.47 24.79 2.89
N PRO A 305 7.06 23.58 2.72
CA PRO A 305 6.31 22.38 2.35
C PRO A 305 5.14 22.04 3.30
N SER A 306 5.20 22.47 4.57
CA SER A 306 4.11 22.28 5.54
C SER A 306 2.91 23.22 5.32
N ARG A 307 3.09 24.29 4.53
CA ARG A 307 2.07 25.28 4.20
C ARG A 307 1.66 25.25 2.73
N GLY A 308 2.48 24.62 1.88
CA GLY A 308 2.14 24.32 0.49
C GLY A 308 1.12 23.20 0.39
N VAL A 309 0.58 23.02 -0.82
CA VAL A 309 -0.42 21.97 -1.08
C VAL A 309 0.26 20.85 -1.85
N HIS A 310 0.77 19.86 -1.10
CA HIS A 310 1.41 18.65 -1.66
C HIS A 310 2.52 18.99 -2.70
N GLY A 311 3.37 19.96 -2.38
CA GLY A 311 4.45 20.42 -3.25
C GLY A 311 4.06 21.53 -4.24
N SER A 312 2.77 21.87 -4.34
CA SER A 312 2.34 23.04 -5.10
C SER A 312 2.31 24.30 -4.23
N PRO A 313 2.85 25.43 -4.73
CA PRO A 313 2.78 26.74 -4.10
C PRO A 313 1.36 27.20 -3.72
N PHE A 314 0.40 26.95 -4.60
CA PHE A 314 -0.98 27.36 -4.47
C PHE A 314 -1.90 26.28 -5.04
N ASN A 315 -3.06 26.12 -4.41
CA ASN A 315 -4.10 25.22 -4.87
C ASN A 315 -5.01 25.97 -5.85
N ILE A 316 -4.66 25.92 -7.14
CA ILE A 316 -5.39 26.62 -8.20
C ILE A 316 -6.86 26.21 -8.19
N ASP A 317 -7.13 24.91 -8.06
CA ASP A 317 -8.48 24.36 -8.21
C ASP A 317 -9.42 24.92 -7.14
N VAL A 318 -8.98 24.96 -5.88
CA VAL A 318 -9.78 25.52 -4.78
C VAL A 318 -9.99 27.03 -4.96
N ILE A 319 -8.98 27.77 -5.44
CA ILE A 319 -9.10 29.21 -5.69
C ILE A 319 -10.09 29.48 -6.82
N VAL A 320 -10.03 28.69 -7.90
CA VAL A 320 -10.93 28.79 -9.05
C VAL A 320 -12.35 28.40 -8.66
N ASP A 321 -12.53 27.31 -7.91
CA ASP A 321 -13.83 26.86 -7.42
C ASP A 321 -14.48 27.87 -6.47
N ALA A 322 -13.68 28.52 -5.60
CA ALA A 322 -14.15 29.61 -4.74
C ALA A 322 -14.56 30.85 -5.55
N ALA A 323 -13.87 31.16 -6.66
CA ALA A 323 -14.13 32.35 -7.46
C ALA A 323 -15.28 32.20 -8.47
N LEU A 324 -15.39 31.04 -9.13
CA LEU A 324 -16.37 30.79 -10.20
C LEU A 324 -17.66 30.12 -9.67
N GLY A 325 -17.63 29.61 -8.44
CA GLY A 325 -18.68 28.74 -7.93
C GLY A 325 -18.63 27.36 -8.61
N THR A 326 -19.07 26.33 -7.90
CA THR A 326 -18.92 24.90 -8.29
C THR A 326 -19.69 24.45 -9.54
N GLU A 327 -20.21 25.37 -10.37
CA GLU A 327 -20.95 25.05 -11.60
C GLU A 327 -20.03 24.66 -12.78
N GLY A 328 -18.75 25.02 -12.71
CA GLY A 328 -17.72 24.62 -13.67
C GLY A 328 -16.58 23.85 -13.01
N GLY A 329 -16.88 22.90 -12.12
CA GLY A 329 -15.86 22.30 -11.26
C GLY A 329 -14.92 21.33 -11.99
N LEU A 330 -13.62 21.63 -11.94
CA LEU A 330 -12.55 20.67 -12.23
C LEU A 330 -12.55 19.58 -11.14
N GLU A 331 -12.42 18.33 -11.55
CA GLU A 331 -12.22 17.22 -10.62
C GLU A 331 -10.86 17.41 -9.96
N VAL A 332 -10.78 17.33 -8.63
CA VAL A 332 -9.49 17.24 -7.93
C VAL A 332 -8.94 15.84 -8.19
N ASP A 333 -8.42 15.65 -9.39
CA ASP A 333 -7.79 14.43 -9.87
C ASP A 333 -6.36 14.41 -9.34
N ARG A 334 -6.27 14.32 -8.01
CA ARG A 334 -5.02 14.05 -7.31
C ARG A 334 -4.87 12.54 -7.28
N GLU A 335 -3.83 12.03 -7.95
CA GLU A 335 -3.35 10.67 -7.70
C GLU A 335 -3.11 10.55 -6.19
N SER A 336 -3.90 9.73 -5.51
CA SER A 336 -3.63 9.42 -4.12
C SER A 336 -2.28 8.73 -4.09
N TYR A 337 -1.31 9.30 -3.39
CA TYR A 337 -0.07 8.60 -3.10
C TYR A 337 -0.41 7.48 -2.10
N GLU A 338 -0.82 6.33 -2.63
CA GLU A 338 -0.70 5.09 -1.88
C GLU A 338 0.80 4.81 -1.88
N PHE A 339 1.41 4.73 -0.70
CA PHE A 339 2.74 4.15 -0.60
C PHE A 339 2.62 2.68 -0.99
N GLU A 340 2.64 2.42 -2.30
CA GLU A 340 3.07 1.14 -2.85
C GLU A 340 4.58 1.12 -2.62
N GLY A 341 4.96 0.81 -1.37
CA GLY A 341 6.26 0.24 -1.13
C GLY A 341 6.26 -1.12 -1.81
N ASP A 342 6.48 -1.15 -3.13
CA ASP A 342 7.38 -2.16 -3.62
C ASP A 342 8.65 -1.93 -2.81
N GLU A 343 8.92 -2.86 -1.90
CA GLU A 343 10.24 -3.04 -1.33
C GLU A 343 11.18 -3.36 -2.51
N GLU A 344 11.49 -2.36 -3.33
CA GLU A 344 12.66 -2.39 -4.17
C GLU A 344 13.81 -2.59 -3.19
N ASP A 345 14.26 -3.84 -3.14
CA ASP A 345 15.52 -4.27 -2.57
C ASP A 345 16.59 -3.47 -3.32
N MET A 346 16.79 -2.22 -2.89
CA MET A 346 17.88 -1.35 -3.27
C MET A 346 19.12 -2.09 -2.82
N GLY A 347 19.62 -2.90 -3.75
CA GLY A 347 20.50 -4.01 -3.51
C GLY A 347 21.56 -3.64 -2.49
N ALA A 348 21.81 -4.57 -1.57
CA ALA A 348 22.99 -4.52 -0.74
C ALA A 348 24.19 -4.21 -1.63
N TRP A 349 24.68 -2.97 -1.57
CA TRP A 349 26.01 -2.63 -2.02
C TRP A 349 26.90 -3.51 -1.15
N GLU A 350 27.41 -4.60 -1.73
CA GLU A 350 28.50 -5.36 -1.15
C GLU A 350 29.65 -4.36 -1.01
N GLU A 351 29.85 -3.86 0.21
CA GLU A 351 31.15 -3.33 0.58
C GLU A 351 32.14 -4.47 0.36
N ALA A 352 32.98 -4.30 -0.66
CA ALA A 352 34.14 -5.12 -0.89
C ALA A 352 34.86 -5.26 0.44
N ALA A 353 34.92 -6.49 0.95
CA ALA A 353 35.72 -6.82 2.11
C ALA A 353 37.15 -6.33 1.83
N GLU A 354 37.56 -5.29 2.55
CA GLU A 354 38.96 -4.91 2.65
C GLU A 354 39.70 -6.15 3.16
N HIS A 355 40.56 -6.69 2.29
CA HIS A 355 41.55 -7.67 2.65
C HIS A 355 42.44 -7.05 3.72
N ASP A 356 42.17 -7.36 4.99
CA ASP A 356 43.12 -7.14 6.06
C ASP A 356 44.20 -8.22 5.92
N GLY A 357 45.18 -7.90 5.06
CA GLY A 357 46.40 -8.67 4.87
C GLY A 357 47.32 -8.45 6.05
N GLY A 358 47.11 -9.20 7.13
CA GLY A 358 48.13 -9.48 8.12
C GLY A 358 49.00 -10.64 7.64
N GLU A 359 50.17 -10.33 7.07
CA GLU A 359 51.31 -11.25 7.05
C GLU A 359 52.32 -10.80 8.12
N ASP A 360 53.04 -11.79 8.65
CA ASP A 360 54.03 -11.78 9.74
C ASP A 360 55.04 -10.61 9.77
#